data_AF-A0A954QCJ1-F1
#
_entry.id   AF-A0A954QCJ1-F1
#
_cell.length_a   1.000
_cell.length_b   1.000
_cell.length_c   1.000
_cell.angle_alpha   90.00
_cell.angle_beta   90.00
_cell.angle_gamma   90.00
#
_symmetry.space_group_name_H-M   'P 1'
#
loop_
_entity.id
_entity.type
_entity.pdbx_description
1 polymer ?
#
loop_
_entity_poly.entity_id
_entity_poly.type
_entity_poly.pdbx_seq_one_letter_code
_entity_poly.pdbx_strand_id
1 'polypeptide(L)'
;MNSRDAITLSINMGDMISMSYLQDLTDEQLMQRPHPECNHLKWQIGHLIASENMMINGVVPGSMPALPEGFGERYGKETAKSDDASAFDSKEELLRLYQEQRAGTLAALAKLSDEDLDKASPESMQGYAPNVAAAFSMQGSHWIMHAGQWAVLRRQLGKPPLF
;
A
#
# COMPACT_ATOMS: atom_id res chain seq x y z
N MET A 1 -21.22 14.24 -4.69
CA MET A 1 -20.12 13.27 -4.66
C MET A 1 -20.17 12.51 -5.97
N ASN A 2 -19.12 12.60 -6.78
CA ASN A 2 -18.95 11.80 -8.00
C ASN A 2 -18.09 10.54 -7.71
N SER A 3 -17.85 9.70 -8.72
CA SER A 3 -17.07 8.46 -8.58
C SER A 3 -15.65 8.71 -8.04
N ARG A 4 -14.96 9.74 -8.53
CA ARG A 4 -13.62 10.13 -8.05
C ARG A 4 -13.64 10.57 -6.58
N ASP A 5 -14.67 11.31 -6.17
CA ASP A 5 -14.82 11.74 -4.78
C ASP A 5 -15.01 10.52 -3.86
N ALA A 6 -15.82 9.53 -4.28
CA ALA A 6 -16.06 8.31 -3.51
C ALA A 6 -14.80 7.44 -3.40
N ILE A 7 -14.05 7.29 -4.49
CA ILE A 7 -12.77 6.58 -4.51
C ILE A 7 -11.75 7.29 -3.62
N THR A 8 -11.63 8.62 -3.73
CA THR A 8 -10.74 9.44 -2.90
C THR A 8 -11.08 9.30 -1.43
N LEU A 9 -12.36 9.33 -1.07
CA LEU A 9 -12.82 9.11 0.30
C LEU A 9 -12.38 7.74 0.83
N SER A 10 -12.55 6.68 0.02
CA SER A 10 -12.12 5.33 0.39
C SER A 10 -10.61 5.21 0.60
N ILE A 11 -9.82 5.81 -0.31
CA ILE A 11 -8.36 5.87 -0.22
C ILE A 11 -7.93 6.59 1.06
N ASN A 12 -8.51 7.75 1.35
CA ASN A 12 -8.21 8.56 2.53
C ASN A 12 -8.61 7.86 3.83
N MET A 13 -9.70 7.09 3.82
CA MET A 13 -10.10 6.27 4.97
C MET A 13 -9.05 5.18 5.25
N GLY A 14 -8.60 4.48 4.20
CA GLY A 14 -7.53 3.49 4.32
C GLY A 14 -6.23 4.09 4.84
N ASP A 15 -5.83 5.26 4.30
CA ASP A 15 -4.67 6.02 4.76
C ASP A 15 -4.75 6.35 6.26
N MET A 16 -5.86 6.96 6.69
CA MET A 16 -6.06 7.34 8.09
C MET A 16 -5.92 6.15 9.04
N ILE A 17 -6.56 5.03 8.73
CA ILE A 17 -6.51 3.81 9.55
C ILE A 17 -5.10 3.25 9.58
N SER A 18 -4.50 3.04 8.42
CA SER A 18 -3.20 2.38 8.27
C SER A 18 -2.07 3.21 8.89
N MET A 19 -2.04 4.53 8.66
CA MET A 19 -1.00 5.39 9.23
C MET A 19 -1.10 5.48 10.76
N SER A 20 -2.31 5.44 11.31
CA SER A 20 -2.52 5.40 12.77
C SER A 20 -1.85 4.17 13.41
N TYR A 21 -1.92 3.00 12.76
CA TYR A 21 -1.26 1.79 13.25
C TYR A 21 0.27 1.86 13.19
N LEU A 22 0.83 2.60 12.25
CA LEU A 22 2.27 2.69 12.06
C LEU A 22 2.92 3.78 12.93
N GLN A 23 2.16 4.79 13.36
CA GLN A 23 2.69 6.01 13.97
C GLN A 23 3.67 5.75 15.13
N ASP A 24 3.33 4.84 16.04
CA ASP A 24 4.08 4.55 17.27
C ASP A 24 4.87 3.23 17.22
N LEU A 25 5.11 2.68 16.03
CA LEU A 25 5.99 1.52 15.82
C LEU A 25 7.43 1.95 15.51
N THR A 26 8.41 1.27 16.11
CA THR A 26 9.84 1.45 15.77
C THR A 26 10.24 0.58 14.58
N ASP A 27 11.42 0.83 14.01
CA ASP A 27 11.99 -0.03 12.96
C ASP A 27 12.12 -1.49 13.40
N GLU A 28 12.56 -1.74 14.64
CA GLU A 28 12.68 -3.10 15.20
C GLU A 28 11.30 -3.76 15.37
N GLN A 29 10.27 -2.99 15.75
CA GLN A 29 8.91 -3.52 15.86
C GLN A 29 8.32 -3.86 14.50
N LEU A 30 8.68 -3.14 13.43
CA LEU A 30 8.24 -3.46 12.07
C LEU A 30 8.83 -4.78 11.55
N MET A 31 9.94 -5.25 12.10
CA MET A 31 10.49 -6.57 11.79
C MET A 31 9.75 -7.73 12.47
N GLN A 32 8.78 -7.44 13.34
CA GLN A 32 7.98 -8.48 13.98
C GLN A 32 6.81 -8.94 13.09
N ARG A 33 6.37 -10.18 13.33
CA ARG A 33 5.30 -10.84 12.59
C ARG A 33 4.08 -11.02 13.50
N PRO A 34 2.85 -10.73 13.02
CA PRO A 34 1.63 -10.97 13.78
C PRO A 34 1.34 -12.47 13.97
N HIS A 35 1.91 -13.32 13.12
CA HIS A 35 1.94 -14.77 13.23
C HIS A 35 3.22 -15.27 12.53
N PRO A 36 3.87 -16.38 12.97
CA PRO A 36 5.10 -16.87 12.35
C PRO A 36 5.01 -17.05 10.82
N GLU A 37 3.83 -17.42 10.31
CA GLU A 37 3.60 -17.59 8.88
C GLU A 37 3.32 -16.30 8.10
N CYS A 38 3.03 -15.18 8.78
CA CYS A 38 2.84 -13.88 8.14
C CYS A 38 4.17 -13.24 7.76
N ASN A 39 4.17 -12.36 6.77
CA ASN A 39 5.30 -11.49 6.49
C ASN A 39 5.46 -10.47 7.62
N HIS A 40 6.68 -10.04 7.92
CA HIS A 40 6.87 -8.95 8.90
C HIS A 40 6.37 -7.62 8.33
N LEU A 41 5.94 -6.70 9.19
CA LEU A 41 5.28 -5.46 8.78
C LEU A 41 6.15 -4.58 7.87
N LYS A 42 7.46 -4.58 8.09
CA LYS A 42 8.43 -3.86 7.28
C LYS A 42 8.35 -4.25 5.80
N TRP A 43 8.31 -5.55 5.53
CA TRP A 43 8.13 -6.06 4.18
C TRP A 43 6.75 -5.71 3.64
N GLN A 44 5.69 -5.82 4.47
CA GLN A 44 4.33 -5.50 4.06
C GLN A 44 4.19 -4.05 3.59
N ILE A 45 4.81 -3.09 4.30
CA ILE A 45 4.76 -1.67 3.92
C ILE A 45 5.43 -1.43 2.57
N GLY A 46 6.65 -1.94 2.37
CA GLY A 46 7.31 -1.78 1.07
C GLY A 46 6.58 -2.53 -0.05
N HIS A 47 5.99 -3.69 0.23
CA HIS A 47 5.15 -4.43 -0.71
C HIS A 47 3.93 -3.60 -1.14
N LEU A 48 3.26 -2.94 -0.19
CA LEU A 48 2.12 -2.07 -0.46
C LEU A 48 2.51 -0.88 -1.34
N ILE A 49 3.66 -0.25 -1.08
CA ILE A 49 4.20 0.86 -1.87
C ILE A 49 4.52 0.41 -3.31
N ALA A 50 5.22 -0.71 -3.46
CA ALA A 50 5.56 -1.28 -4.77
C ALA A 50 4.30 -1.66 -5.56
N SER A 51 3.32 -2.24 -4.88
CA SER A 51 2.06 -2.65 -5.49
C SER A 51 1.22 -1.45 -5.93
N GLU A 52 1.14 -0.38 -5.12
CA GLU A 52 0.45 0.86 -5.50
C GLU A 52 1.07 1.48 -6.76
N ASN A 53 2.41 1.59 -6.81
CA ASN A 53 3.11 2.06 -8.00
C ASN A 53 2.79 1.22 -9.24
N MET A 54 2.94 -0.10 -9.14
CA MET A 54 2.71 -1.03 -10.24
C MET A 54 1.27 -0.97 -10.74
N MET A 55 0.29 -1.02 -9.84
CA MET A 55 -1.13 -1.07 -10.20
C MET A 55 -1.56 0.21 -10.90
N ILE A 56 -1.21 1.38 -10.35
CA ILE A 56 -1.63 2.65 -10.93
C ILE A 56 -0.89 2.93 -12.25
N ASN A 57 0.40 2.59 -12.38
CA ASN A 57 1.06 2.63 -13.68
C ASN A 57 0.47 1.64 -14.70
N GLY A 58 -0.09 0.51 -14.24
CA GLY A 58 -0.75 -0.45 -15.12
C GLY A 58 -2.01 0.10 -15.78
N VAL A 59 -2.79 0.93 -15.06
CA VAL A 59 -4.03 1.53 -15.57
C VAL A 59 -3.88 2.95 -16.09
N VAL A 60 -2.88 3.69 -15.62
CA VAL A 60 -2.52 5.04 -16.05
C VAL A 60 -1.00 5.12 -16.22
N PRO A 61 -0.46 4.68 -17.38
CA PRO A 61 0.99 4.58 -17.59
C PRO A 61 1.75 5.89 -17.38
N GLY A 62 2.84 5.82 -16.63
CA GLY A 62 3.74 6.96 -16.38
C GLY A 62 3.19 8.01 -15.41
N SER A 63 2.12 7.69 -14.68
CA SER A 63 1.50 8.62 -13.73
C SER A 63 2.14 8.63 -12.35
N MET A 64 2.81 7.55 -11.96
CA MET A 64 3.35 7.39 -10.60
C MET A 64 4.80 7.87 -10.51
N PRO A 65 5.21 8.45 -9.35
CA PRO A 65 6.61 8.75 -9.08
C PRO A 65 7.47 7.49 -9.15
N ALA A 66 8.69 7.62 -9.65
CA ALA A 66 9.64 6.51 -9.70
C ALA A 66 9.98 6.02 -8.28
N LEU A 67 10.09 4.70 -8.13
CA LEU A 67 10.64 4.07 -6.93
C LEU A 67 12.15 3.87 -7.09
N PRO A 68 12.90 3.72 -5.99
CA PRO A 68 14.32 3.37 -6.05
C PRO A 68 14.57 2.11 -6.88
N GLU A 69 15.73 2.04 -7.52
CA GLU A 69 16.14 0.85 -8.26
C GLU A 69 16.14 -0.39 -7.34
N GLY A 70 15.58 -1.50 -7.83
CA GLY A 70 15.49 -2.75 -7.08
C GLY A 70 14.40 -2.77 -5.99
N PHE A 71 13.57 -1.73 -5.85
CA PHE A 71 12.57 -1.65 -4.79
C PHE A 71 11.51 -2.75 -4.92
N GLY A 72 11.02 -3.02 -6.14
CA GLY A 72 10.03 -4.06 -6.39
C GLY A 72 10.53 -5.46 -6.03
N GLU A 73 11.79 -5.75 -6.32
CA GLU A 73 12.47 -7.00 -6.00
C GLU A 73 12.69 -7.13 -4.48
N ARG A 74 13.13 -6.04 -3.83
CA ARG A 74 13.38 -5.97 -2.38
C ARG A 74 12.11 -6.27 -1.57
N TYR A 75 10.95 -5.86 -2.06
CA TYR A 75 9.65 -6.13 -1.43
C TYR A 75 8.80 -7.14 -2.22
N GLY A 76 9.48 -8.02 -2.96
CA GLY A 76 8.91 -9.11 -3.73
C GLY A 76 8.80 -10.42 -2.93
N LYS A 77 8.23 -11.44 -3.57
CA LYS A 77 7.96 -12.74 -2.93
C LYS A 77 9.23 -13.43 -2.41
N GLU A 78 10.33 -13.31 -3.13
CA GLU A 78 11.61 -13.96 -2.81
C GLU A 78 12.21 -13.46 -1.48
N THR A 79 11.89 -12.24 -1.06
CA THR A 79 12.40 -11.63 0.19
C THR A 79 11.39 -11.67 1.34
N ALA A 80 10.16 -12.15 1.11
CA ALA A 80 9.05 -12.09 2.08
C ALA A 80 9.29 -12.83 3.39
N LYS A 81 10.20 -13.81 3.37
CA LYS A 81 10.60 -14.62 4.53
C LYS A 81 11.96 -14.23 5.10
N SER A 82 12.63 -13.21 4.54
CA SER A 82 13.86 -12.68 5.13
C SER A 82 13.57 -12.06 6.49
N ASP A 83 14.47 -12.28 7.45
CA ASP A 83 14.49 -11.58 8.75
C ASP A 83 15.76 -10.69 8.89
N ASP A 84 16.53 -10.53 7.80
CA ASP A 84 17.66 -9.61 7.76
C ASP A 84 17.16 -8.17 7.64
N ALA A 85 17.19 -7.44 8.76
CA ALA A 85 16.75 -6.04 8.82
C ALA A 85 17.55 -5.12 7.87
N SER A 86 18.81 -5.47 7.55
CA SER A 86 19.64 -4.65 6.66
C SER A 86 19.23 -4.76 5.19
N ALA A 87 18.38 -5.74 4.84
CA ALA A 87 17.82 -5.91 3.51
C ALA A 87 16.64 -4.96 3.22
N PHE A 88 16.20 -4.17 4.21
CA PHE A 88 15.01 -3.32 4.12
C PHE A 88 15.31 -1.87 4.50
N ASP A 89 14.56 -0.93 3.91
CA ASP A 89 14.72 0.52 4.13
C ASP A 89 14.34 0.93 5.55
N SER A 90 14.70 2.13 6.01
CA SER A 90 14.23 2.65 7.30
C SER A 90 12.73 2.97 7.30
N LYS A 91 12.08 3.07 8.47
CA LYS A 91 10.64 3.38 8.54
C LYS A 91 10.37 4.74 7.94
N GLU A 92 11.25 5.69 8.24
CA GLU A 92 11.22 7.04 7.69
C GLU A 92 11.23 7.02 6.16
N GLU A 93 12.15 6.26 5.55
CA GLU A 93 12.25 6.19 4.09
C GLU A 93 11.02 5.54 3.46
N LEU A 94 10.51 4.44 4.07
CA LEU A 94 9.27 3.82 3.60
C LEU A 94 8.08 4.78 3.67
N LEU A 95 7.94 5.53 4.76
CA LEU A 95 6.84 6.49 4.90
C LEU A 95 6.98 7.70 3.96
N ARG A 96 8.21 8.15 3.68
CA ARG A 96 8.47 9.17 2.66
C ARG A 96 8.04 8.68 1.28
N LEU A 97 8.50 7.50 0.87
CA LEU A 97 8.12 6.88 -0.42
C LEU A 97 6.62 6.64 -0.51
N TYR A 98 5.99 6.18 0.57
CA TYR A 98 4.54 6.02 0.64
C TYR A 98 3.81 7.33 0.34
N GLN A 99 4.20 8.43 1.01
CA GLN A 99 3.57 9.73 0.80
C GLN A 99 3.69 10.20 -0.66
N GLU A 100 4.85 9.98 -1.28
CA GLU A 100 5.08 10.29 -2.70
C GLU A 100 4.15 9.47 -3.60
N GLN A 101 4.09 8.14 -3.41
CA GLN A 101 3.21 7.28 -4.18
C GLN A 101 1.74 7.68 -3.99
N ARG A 102 1.28 7.89 -2.76
CA ARG A 102 -0.10 8.27 -2.47
C ARG A 102 -0.48 9.61 -3.09
N ALA A 103 0.42 10.59 -3.06
CA ALA A 103 0.22 11.86 -3.76
C ALA A 103 0.12 11.65 -5.28
N GLY A 104 0.96 10.79 -5.86
CA GLY A 104 0.90 10.37 -7.26
C GLY A 104 -0.44 9.74 -7.65
N THR A 105 -0.92 8.77 -6.86
CA THR A 105 -2.22 8.10 -7.03
C THR A 105 -3.36 9.13 -7.06
N LEU A 106 -3.42 10.03 -6.07
CA LEU A 106 -4.49 11.02 -5.99
C LEU A 106 -4.41 12.04 -7.14
N ALA A 107 -3.21 12.45 -7.54
CA ALA A 107 -3.00 13.34 -8.68
C ALA A 107 -3.38 12.68 -10.02
N ALA A 108 -3.18 11.37 -10.17
CA ALA A 108 -3.61 10.61 -11.32
C ALA A 108 -5.15 10.51 -11.37
N LEU A 109 -5.78 10.12 -10.26
CA LEU A 109 -7.23 10.00 -10.14
C LEU A 109 -7.97 11.30 -10.47
N ALA A 110 -7.45 12.44 -10.00
CA ALA A 110 -8.05 13.76 -10.22
C ALA A 110 -8.14 14.15 -11.71
N LYS A 111 -7.32 13.56 -12.58
CA LYS A 111 -7.27 13.87 -14.02
C LYS A 111 -8.21 13.01 -14.87
N LEU A 112 -8.74 11.92 -14.33
CA LEU A 112 -9.58 10.98 -15.07
C LEU A 112 -11.02 11.47 -15.19
N SER A 113 -11.72 11.13 -16.27
CA SER A 113 -13.18 11.23 -16.36
C SER A 113 -13.87 9.98 -15.81
N ASP A 114 -15.20 10.03 -15.66
CA ASP A 114 -15.97 8.81 -15.30
C ASP A 114 -15.87 7.74 -16.40
N GLU A 115 -15.77 8.14 -17.67
CA GLU A 115 -15.56 7.23 -18.80
C GLU A 115 -14.17 6.58 -18.77
N ASP A 116 -13.14 7.30 -18.30
CA ASP A 116 -11.81 6.73 -18.09
C ASP A 116 -11.82 5.68 -16.98
N LEU A 117 -12.59 5.92 -15.91
CA LEU A 117 -12.74 5.01 -14.78
C LEU A 117 -13.39 3.67 -15.16
N ASP A 118 -14.25 3.66 -16.17
CA ASP A 118 -14.93 2.47 -16.68
C ASP A 118 -14.07 1.62 -17.63
N LYS A 119 -12.92 2.13 -18.10
CA LYS A 119 -12.03 1.39 -18.99
C LYS A 119 -11.52 0.11 -18.32
N ALA A 120 -11.45 -0.97 -19.08
CA ALA A 120 -10.88 -2.22 -18.60
C ALA A 120 -9.41 -2.03 -18.19
N SER A 121 -9.01 -2.71 -17.11
CA SER A 121 -7.60 -2.78 -16.74
C SER A 121 -6.85 -3.77 -17.67
N PRO A 122 -5.50 -3.79 -17.65
CA PRO A 122 -4.74 -4.83 -18.31
C PRO A 122 -5.20 -6.24 -17.91
N GLU A 123 -5.18 -7.19 -18.84
CA GLU A 123 -5.68 -8.56 -18.63
C GLU A 123 -5.12 -9.24 -17.37
N SER A 124 -3.83 -9.03 -17.07
CA SER A 124 -3.16 -9.55 -15.88
C SER A 124 -3.70 -9.02 -14.55
N MET A 125 -4.43 -7.90 -14.57
CA MET A 125 -5.02 -7.26 -13.39
C MET A 125 -6.51 -7.58 -13.23
N GLN A 126 -7.21 -7.99 -14.29
CA GLN A 126 -8.67 -8.08 -14.31
C GLN A 126 -9.26 -9.03 -13.27
N GLY A 127 -8.49 -10.05 -12.84
CA GLY A 127 -8.91 -10.98 -11.79
C GLY A 127 -9.12 -10.35 -10.41
N TYR A 128 -8.48 -9.19 -10.14
CA TYR A 128 -8.60 -8.47 -8.87
C TYR A 128 -9.03 -7.00 -9.03
N ALA A 129 -8.80 -6.40 -10.19
CA ALA A 129 -9.20 -5.05 -10.53
C ALA A 129 -9.70 -5.03 -11.98
N PRO A 130 -10.99 -5.28 -12.25
CA PRO A 130 -11.50 -5.42 -13.63
C PRO A 130 -11.44 -4.14 -14.48
N ASN A 131 -11.45 -2.96 -13.86
CA ASN A 131 -11.40 -1.67 -14.53
C ASN A 131 -10.52 -0.66 -13.77
N VAL A 132 -10.32 0.53 -14.35
CA VAL A 132 -9.50 1.59 -13.76
C VAL A 132 -10.03 2.01 -12.38
N ALA A 133 -11.35 2.18 -12.22
CA ALA A 133 -11.96 2.49 -10.92
C ALA A 133 -11.63 1.46 -9.84
N ALA A 134 -11.68 0.16 -10.18
CA ALA A 134 -11.35 -0.91 -9.26
C ALA A 134 -9.87 -0.84 -8.84
N ALA A 135 -8.96 -0.57 -9.77
CA ALA A 135 -7.53 -0.42 -9.47
C ALA A 135 -7.27 0.72 -8.48
N PHE A 136 -7.92 1.88 -8.63
CA PHE A 136 -7.82 2.96 -7.64
C PHE A 136 -8.49 2.62 -6.31
N SER A 137 -9.67 1.99 -6.34
CA SER A 137 -10.41 1.59 -5.14
C SER A 137 -9.65 0.57 -4.29
N MET A 138 -8.81 -0.25 -4.92
CA MET A 138 -7.94 -1.18 -4.19
C MET A 138 -6.88 -0.48 -3.33
N GLN A 139 -6.47 0.75 -3.64
CA GLN A 139 -5.37 1.38 -2.90
C GLN A 139 -5.71 1.61 -1.43
N GLY A 140 -6.95 2.01 -1.10
CA GLY A 140 -7.39 2.09 0.29
C GLY A 140 -7.58 0.71 0.94
N SER A 141 -8.27 -0.19 0.26
CA SER A 141 -8.65 -1.50 0.81
C SER A 141 -7.47 -2.47 0.98
N HIS A 142 -6.47 -2.42 0.10
CA HIS A 142 -5.26 -3.25 0.20
C HIS A 142 -4.46 -2.90 1.48
N TRP A 143 -4.32 -1.61 1.78
CA TRP A 143 -3.71 -1.14 3.02
C TRP A 143 -4.54 -1.55 4.26
N ILE A 144 -5.87 -1.47 4.20
CA ILE A 144 -6.76 -1.93 5.29
C ILE A 144 -6.62 -3.44 5.52
N MET A 145 -6.54 -4.24 4.46
CA MET A 145 -6.33 -5.69 4.55
C MET A 145 -5.08 -6.02 5.36
N HIS A 146 -3.97 -5.32 5.10
CA HIS A 146 -2.74 -5.45 5.87
C HIS A 146 -2.86 -4.86 7.28
N ALA A 147 -3.58 -3.76 7.46
CA ALA A 147 -3.84 -3.16 8.78
C ALA A 147 -4.55 -4.13 9.74
N GLY A 148 -5.38 -5.05 9.24
CA GLY A 148 -5.94 -6.14 10.06
C GLY A 148 -4.86 -7.00 10.73
N GLN A 149 -3.75 -7.26 10.04
CA GLN A 149 -2.60 -7.97 10.61
C GLN A 149 -1.84 -7.07 11.61
N TRP A 150 -1.78 -5.76 11.36
CA TRP A 150 -1.08 -4.81 12.22
C TRP A 150 -1.81 -4.60 13.55
N ALA A 151 -3.14 -4.68 13.55
CA ALA A 151 -3.94 -4.71 14.76
C ALA A 151 -3.55 -5.87 15.68
N VAL A 152 -3.30 -7.06 15.11
CA VAL A 152 -2.84 -8.23 15.88
C VAL A 152 -1.45 -8.00 16.46
N LEU A 153 -0.49 -7.54 15.65
CA LEU A 153 0.86 -7.24 16.15
C LEU A 153 0.81 -6.17 17.26
N ARG A 154 -0.01 -5.13 17.09
CA ARG A 154 -0.19 -4.08 18.11
C ARG A 154 -0.59 -4.67 19.46
N ARG A 155 -1.46 -5.69 19.48
CA ARG A 155 -1.83 -6.40 20.71
C ARG A 155 -0.70 -7.23 21.29
N GLN A 156 0.07 -7.91 20.45
CA GLN A 156 1.25 -8.66 20.89
C GLN A 156 2.31 -7.76 21.54
N LEU A 157 2.45 -6.53 21.04
CA LEU A 157 3.32 -5.50 21.60
C LEU A 157 2.78 -4.85 22.89
N GLY A 158 1.63 -5.29 23.40
CA GLY A 158 1.00 -4.74 24.61
C GLY A 158 0.44 -3.31 24.44
N LYS A 159 0.28 -2.84 23.20
CA LYS A 159 -0.25 -1.50 22.91
C LYS A 159 -1.79 -1.47 22.96
N PRO A 160 -2.40 -0.33 23.34
CA PRO A 160 -3.86 -0.18 23.36
C PRO A 160 -4.47 -0.28 21.95
N PRO A 161 -5.76 -0.63 21.82
CA PRO A 161 -6.44 -0.57 20.52
C PRO A 161 -6.47 0.85 19.98
N LEU A 162 -6.62 0.98 18.66
CA LEU A 162 -6.90 2.27 18.01
C LEU A 162 -8.35 2.39 17.55
N PHE A 163 -8.92 1.30 17.03
CA PHE A 163 -10.28 1.21 16.48
C PHE A 163 -11.02 0.01 17.08
#